data_AF-A0AAJ2E1T0-F1
#
_entry.id   AF-A0AAJ2E1T0-F1
#
_cell.length_a   1.000
_cell.length_b   1.000
_cell.length_c   1.000
_cell.angle_alpha   90.00
_cell.angle_beta   90.00
_cell.angle_gamma   90.00
#
_symmetry.space_group_name_H-M   'P 1'
#
loop_
_entity.id
_entity.type
_entity.pdbx_description
1 polymer ?
#
loop_
_entity_poly.entity_id
_entity_poly.type
_entity_poly.pdbx_seq_one_letter_code
_entity_poly.pdbx_strand_id
1 'polypeptide(L)'
;MLPQDLAAHKQVRKTLTGSPKFKQMVKNKWPKPFNRMARPRVHATELIRVSDDHFVLFVWRDGEQLEDRAFYAHLLCSLPKGDLYPLLEFHYHPSHKGLHCKVPCRTTSDYRNRLLPGAPELNLKSSKRFDPRAENDRGALIVLFCKATGITISNEQDGQGDLSC
;
A
#
# COMPACT_ATOMS: atom_id res chain seq x y z
N MET A 1 -9.99 -2.74 16.70
CA MET A 1 -10.68 -3.24 15.49
C MET A 1 -10.78 -4.76 15.56
N LEU A 2 -11.97 -5.31 15.40
CA LEU A 2 -12.21 -6.75 15.30
C LEU A 2 -11.95 -7.24 13.86
N PRO A 3 -11.70 -8.55 13.65
CA PRO A 3 -11.54 -9.10 12.30
C PRO A 3 -12.74 -8.86 11.37
N GLN A 4 -13.96 -8.85 11.93
CA GLN A 4 -15.20 -8.60 11.17
C GLN A 4 -15.25 -7.16 10.63
N ASP A 5 -14.80 -6.18 11.42
CA ASP A 5 -14.70 -4.78 10.98
C ASP A 5 -13.76 -4.66 9.76
N LEU A 6 -12.59 -5.32 9.82
CA LEU A 6 -11.64 -5.30 8.70
C LEU A 6 -12.19 -6.03 7.46
N ALA A 7 -12.95 -7.11 7.65
CA ALA A 7 -13.61 -7.82 6.56
C ALA A 7 -14.64 -6.92 5.85
N ALA A 8 -15.39 -6.11 6.59
CA ALA A 8 -16.32 -5.13 6.01
C ALA A 8 -15.58 -4.12 5.13
N HIS A 9 -14.45 -3.57 5.59
CA HIS A 9 -13.62 -2.68 4.77
C HIS A 9 -13.12 -3.34 3.49
N LYS A 10 -12.77 -4.64 3.54
CA LYS A 10 -12.35 -5.39 2.35
C LYS A 10 -13.48 -5.51 1.32
N GLN A 11 -14.73 -5.67 1.76
CA GLN A 11 -15.91 -5.82 0.90
C GLN A 11 -16.40 -4.52 0.27
N VAL A 12 -16.07 -3.36 0.83
CA VAL A 12 -16.40 -2.05 0.23
C VAL A 12 -15.84 -1.98 -1.19
N ARG A 13 -16.63 -1.50 -2.15
CA ARG A 13 -16.18 -1.27 -3.53
C ARG A 13 -15.04 -0.24 -3.53
N LYS A 14 -13.87 -0.64 -3.99
CA LYS A 14 -12.68 0.21 -4.11
C LYS A 14 -12.09 0.03 -5.50
N THR A 15 -11.81 1.14 -6.18
CA THR A 15 -11.22 1.14 -7.52
C THR A 15 -9.94 1.96 -7.53
N LEU A 16 -8.86 1.38 -8.05
CA LEU A 16 -7.65 2.10 -8.41
C LEU A 16 -7.71 2.46 -9.89
N THR A 17 -7.82 3.74 -10.21
CA THR A 17 -7.86 4.26 -11.58
C THR A 17 -6.47 4.67 -12.05
N GLY A 18 -6.09 4.19 -13.24
CA GLY A 18 -4.81 4.52 -13.85
C GLY A 18 -3.58 3.91 -13.15
N SER A 19 -2.41 4.16 -13.73
CA SER A 19 -1.14 3.66 -13.21
C SER A 19 -0.55 4.62 -12.16
N PRO A 20 -0.31 4.19 -10.91
CA PRO A 20 0.24 5.06 -9.87
C PRO A 20 1.59 5.66 -10.27
N LYS A 21 1.73 6.97 -10.08
CA LYS A 21 2.96 7.71 -10.40
C LYS A 21 3.76 7.99 -9.14
N PHE A 22 5.03 7.60 -9.14
CA PHE A 22 5.93 7.80 -8.02
C PHE A 22 6.75 9.08 -8.17
N LYS A 23 6.83 9.85 -7.09
CA LYS A 23 7.69 11.03 -6.97
C LYS A 23 8.54 10.90 -5.70
N GLN A 24 9.71 11.53 -5.68
CA GLN A 24 10.54 11.54 -4.48
C GLN A 24 9.77 12.20 -3.32
N MET A 25 9.81 11.59 -2.13
CA MET A 25 9.14 12.14 -0.96
C MET A 25 9.87 13.39 -0.45
N VAL A 26 9.17 14.52 -0.40
CA VAL A 26 9.67 15.76 0.19
C VAL A 26 9.31 15.82 1.68
N LYS A 27 10.25 16.23 2.54
CA LYS A 27 10.02 16.42 3.97
C LYS A 27 8.87 17.42 4.21
N ASN A 28 8.11 17.21 5.29
CA ASN A 28 7.01 18.07 5.74
C ASN A 28 5.80 18.24 4.79
N LYS A 29 5.76 17.57 3.63
CA LYS A 29 4.58 17.60 2.73
C LYS A 29 3.54 16.50 2.98
N TRP A 30 3.87 15.51 3.80
CA TRP A 30 3.04 14.32 3.98
C TRP A 30 2.23 14.40 5.27
N PRO A 31 0.97 13.92 5.29
CA PRO A 31 0.19 13.85 6.52
C PRO A 31 0.80 12.82 7.47
N LYS A 32 0.40 12.86 8.75
CA LYS A 32 0.67 11.75 9.66
C LYS A 32 -0.08 10.50 9.17
N PRO A 33 0.49 9.29 9.29
CA PRO A 33 1.79 8.96 9.92
C PRO A 33 3.03 9.11 9.00
N PHE A 34 2.88 9.51 7.75
CA PHE A 34 3.92 9.48 6.72
C PHE A 34 4.89 10.67 6.74
N ASN A 35 4.57 11.72 7.51
CA ASN A 35 5.36 12.95 7.62
C ASN A 35 6.85 12.74 7.95
N ARG A 36 7.21 11.61 8.57
CA ARG A 36 8.59 11.26 8.94
C ARG A 36 9.30 10.31 7.96
N MET A 37 8.62 9.82 6.92
CA MET A 37 9.17 8.81 5.99
C MET A 37 10.05 9.39 4.88
N ALA A 38 9.96 10.70 4.61
CA ALA A 38 10.74 11.34 3.57
C ALA A 38 12.26 11.20 3.80
N ARG A 39 12.96 10.60 2.84
CA ARG A 39 14.42 10.38 2.80
C ARG A 39 14.92 10.45 1.35
N PRO A 40 16.22 10.68 1.09
CA PRO A 40 16.74 10.90 -0.26
C PRO A 40 16.42 9.82 -1.29
N ARG A 41 16.28 8.56 -0.86
CA ARG A 41 16.00 7.41 -1.74
C ARG A 41 14.56 6.87 -1.62
N VAL A 42 13.66 7.64 -1.02
CA VAL A 42 12.27 7.20 -0.80
C VAL A 42 11.35 7.94 -1.76
N HIS A 43 10.58 7.17 -2.51
CA HIS A 43 9.62 7.65 -3.49
C HIS A 43 8.24 7.14 -3.10
N ALA A 44 7.22 7.98 -3.29
CA ALA A 44 5.84 7.62 -3.00
C ALA A 44 4.92 8.13 -4.09
N THR A 45 3.75 7.51 -4.19
CA THR A 45 2.61 8.09 -4.87
C THR A 45 2.02 9.20 -4.02
N GLU A 46 1.12 9.98 -4.59
CA GLU A 46 0.20 10.76 -3.77
C GLU A 46 -0.73 9.82 -2.98
N LEU A 47 -1.51 10.39 -2.05
CA LEU A 47 -2.60 9.65 -1.40
C LEU A 47 -3.73 9.46 -2.40
N ILE A 48 -3.81 8.27 -2.98
CA ILE A 48 -4.78 7.96 -4.04
C ILE A 48 -6.07 7.53 -3.37
N ARG A 49 -7.15 8.27 -3.63
CA ARG A 49 -8.50 7.89 -3.19
C ARG A 49 -8.98 6.71 -4.03
N VAL A 50 -9.43 5.64 -3.38
CA VAL A 50 -9.95 4.42 -4.05
C VAL A 50 -11.43 4.15 -3.75
N SER A 51 -12.02 4.86 -2.79
CA SER A 51 -13.47 4.93 -2.57
C SER A 51 -13.79 6.21 -1.78
N ASP A 52 -15.03 6.36 -1.29
CA ASP A 52 -15.40 7.53 -0.50
C ASP A 52 -14.51 7.72 0.74
N ASP A 53 -14.30 6.65 1.51
CA ASP A 53 -13.53 6.73 2.77
C ASP A 53 -12.16 6.05 2.73
N HIS A 54 -11.71 5.55 1.56
CA HIS A 54 -10.49 4.76 1.49
C HIS A 54 -9.43 5.41 0.61
N PHE A 55 -8.20 5.36 1.11
CA PHE A 55 -7.02 5.84 0.42
C PHE A 55 -5.95 4.76 0.37
N VAL A 56 -5.14 4.79 -0.68
CA VAL A 56 -3.92 4.01 -0.78
C VAL A 56 -2.72 4.91 -0.92
N LEU A 57 -1.60 4.46 -0.36
CA LEU A 57 -0.29 5.07 -0.55
C LEU A 57 0.69 3.96 -0.91
N PHE A 58 1.37 4.11 -2.04
CA PHE A 58 2.46 3.23 -2.41
C PHE A 58 3.78 3.96 -2.19
N VAL A 59 4.76 3.27 -1.62
CA VAL A 59 6.08 3.79 -1.33
C VAL A 59 7.11 2.76 -1.77
N TRP A 60 8.20 3.20 -2.35
CA TRP A 60 9.38 2.36 -2.51
C TRP A 60 10.63 3.11 -2.07
N ARG A 61 11.59 2.33 -1.59
CA ARG A 61 12.91 2.82 -1.19
C ARG A 61 13.94 2.20 -2.10
N ASP A 62 14.78 3.05 -2.67
CA ASP A 62 15.92 2.65 -3.45
C ASP A 62 17.15 2.35 -2.57
N GLY A 63 18.09 1.60 -3.11
CA GLY A 63 19.30 1.15 -2.43
C GLY A 63 20.38 0.74 -3.41
N GLU A 64 21.63 0.74 -2.95
CA GLU A 64 22.76 0.35 -3.80
C GLU A 64 22.61 -1.11 -4.24
N GLN A 65 22.33 -1.98 -3.28
CA GLN A 65 22.05 -3.40 -3.53
C GLN A 65 20.54 -3.66 -3.60
N LEU A 66 20.16 -4.82 -4.12
CA LEU A 66 18.75 -5.24 -4.19
C LEU A 66 18.16 -5.39 -2.77
N GLU A 67 18.97 -5.88 -1.85
CA GLU A 67 18.66 -6.18 -0.46
C GLU A 67 18.32 -4.95 0.38
N ASP A 68 18.83 -3.78 -0.03
CA ASP A 68 18.57 -2.48 0.60
C ASP A 68 17.24 -1.85 0.16
N ARG A 69 16.70 -2.32 -0.97
CA ARG A 69 15.47 -1.83 -1.56
C ARG A 69 14.28 -2.36 -0.79
N ALA A 70 13.17 -1.63 -0.85
CA ALA A 70 11.93 -2.07 -0.24
C ALA A 70 10.73 -1.47 -0.97
N PHE A 71 9.59 -2.15 -0.87
CA PHE A 71 8.31 -1.64 -1.31
C PHE A 71 7.32 -1.71 -0.16
N TYR A 72 6.50 -0.68 -0.03
CA TYR A 72 5.46 -0.55 0.98
C TYR A 72 4.16 -0.12 0.31
N ALA A 73 3.04 -0.66 0.77
CA ALA A 73 1.72 -0.19 0.40
C ALA A 73 0.83 -0.08 1.63
N HIS A 74 0.03 0.96 1.71
CA HIS A 74 -0.84 1.23 2.83
C HIS A 74 -2.28 1.32 2.33
N LEU A 75 -3.20 0.58 2.96
CA LEU A 75 -4.64 0.85 2.85
C LEU A 75 -5.07 1.62 4.09
N LEU A 76 -5.73 2.75 3.87
CA LEU A 76 -6.14 3.68 4.92
C LEU A 76 -7.64 3.92 4.83
N CYS A 77 -8.25 4.15 5.99
CA CYS A 77 -9.59 4.69 6.13
C CYS A 77 -9.49 6.13 6.63
N SER A 78 -10.25 7.06 6.04
CA SER A 78 -10.44 8.39 6.61
C SER A 78 -11.43 8.33 7.77
N LEU A 79 -11.08 8.99 8.86
CA LEU A 79 -11.93 9.19 10.02
C LEU A 79 -12.48 10.62 10.05
N PRO A 80 -13.52 10.90 10.87
CA PRO A 80 -13.97 12.26 11.11
C PRO A 80 -12.81 13.17 11.50
N LYS A 81 -12.87 14.46 11.09
CA LYS A 81 -11.83 15.47 11.30
C LYS A 81 -10.55 15.29 10.46
N GLY A 82 -10.57 14.37 9.48
CA GLY A 82 -9.48 14.20 8.50
C GLY A 82 -8.33 13.32 8.98
N ASP A 83 -8.49 12.64 10.11
CA ASP A 83 -7.51 11.67 10.60
C ASP A 83 -7.47 10.42 9.69
N LEU A 84 -6.31 9.78 9.57
CA LEU A 84 -6.14 8.56 8.80
C LEU A 84 -5.93 7.37 9.74
N TYR A 85 -6.62 6.26 9.46
CA TYR A 85 -6.46 5.01 10.19
C TYR A 85 -5.94 3.90 9.26
N PRO A 86 -4.80 3.25 9.57
CA PRO A 86 -4.29 2.16 8.75
C PRO A 86 -5.13 0.89 8.90
N LEU A 87 -5.61 0.36 7.78
CA LEU A 87 -6.31 -0.92 7.70
C LEU A 87 -5.35 -2.06 7.34
N LEU A 88 -4.33 -1.78 6.54
CA LEU A 88 -3.31 -2.75 6.16
C LEU A 88 -1.99 -2.05 5.81
N GLU A 89 -0.88 -2.58 6.30
CA GLU A 89 0.48 -2.22 5.86
C GLU A 89 1.09 -3.42 5.16
N PHE A 90 1.43 -3.29 3.89
CA PHE A 90 2.03 -4.32 3.07
C PHE A 90 3.49 -3.98 2.85
N HIS A 91 4.37 -4.91 3.18
CA HIS A 91 5.80 -4.71 3.13
C HIS A 91 6.44 -5.79 2.28
N TYR A 92 7.35 -5.37 1.40
CA TYR A 92 8.22 -6.27 0.67
C TYR A 92 9.68 -5.87 0.86
N HIS A 93 10.47 -6.82 1.33
CA HIS A 93 11.90 -6.69 1.51
C HIS A 93 12.61 -7.83 0.76
N PRO A 94 13.42 -7.55 -0.28
CA PRO A 94 14.13 -8.56 -1.05
C PRO A 94 15.16 -9.38 -0.25
N SER A 95 15.56 -8.90 0.94
CA SER A 95 16.70 -9.42 1.70
C SER A 95 16.38 -10.58 2.64
N HIS A 96 15.27 -10.57 3.37
CA HIS A 96 15.10 -11.57 4.45
C HIS A 96 13.66 -11.89 4.87
N LYS A 97 12.71 -10.96 4.71
CA LYS A 97 11.30 -11.20 5.11
C LYS A 97 10.36 -11.53 3.96
N GLY A 98 10.76 -11.25 2.72
CA GLY A 98 9.88 -11.38 1.57
C GLY A 98 8.63 -10.50 1.75
N LEU A 99 7.49 -11.03 1.33
CA LEU A 99 6.21 -10.35 1.36
C LEU A 99 5.49 -10.60 2.70
N HIS A 100 5.13 -9.55 3.41
CA HIS A 100 4.32 -9.65 4.63
C HIS A 100 3.37 -8.46 4.74
N CYS A 101 2.36 -8.59 5.59
CA CYS A 101 1.51 -7.47 5.92
C CYS A 101 1.16 -7.42 7.40
N LYS A 102 0.78 -6.23 7.87
CA LYS A 102 0.26 -5.98 9.20
C LYS A 102 -1.18 -5.51 9.10
N VAL A 103 -1.99 -5.92 10.08
CA VAL A 103 -3.39 -5.54 10.18
C VAL A 103 -3.73 -5.14 11.62
N PRO A 104 -4.59 -4.14 11.86
CA PRO A 104 -4.93 -3.64 13.20
C PRO A 104 -5.89 -4.57 13.98
N CYS A 105 -6.08 -5.81 13.55
CA CYS A 105 -6.97 -6.77 14.19
C CYS A 105 -6.36 -7.33 15.47
N ARG A 106 -7.22 -7.66 16.45
CA ARG A 106 -6.80 -8.28 17.73
C ARG A 106 -5.76 -7.45 18.50
N THR A 107 -5.85 -6.14 18.37
CA THR A 107 -5.05 -5.18 19.14
C THR A 107 -5.97 -4.24 19.91
N THR A 108 -5.48 -3.75 21.05
CA THR A 108 -6.15 -2.71 21.86
C THR A 108 -5.63 -1.30 21.55
N SER A 109 -4.60 -1.19 20.71
CA SER A 109 -3.96 0.07 20.33
C SER A 109 -4.86 0.92 19.41
N ASP A 110 -4.85 2.23 19.62
CA ASP A 110 -5.37 3.19 18.66
C ASP A 110 -4.27 3.59 17.65
N TYR A 111 -4.51 3.26 16.38
CA TYR A 111 -3.60 3.56 15.28
C TYR A 111 -3.96 4.82 14.48
N ARG A 112 -4.88 5.66 14.98
CA ARG A 112 -5.18 6.96 14.37
C ARG A 112 -3.90 7.79 14.17
N ASN A 113 -3.66 8.21 12.93
CA ASN A 113 -2.48 8.95 12.50
C ASN A 113 -1.14 8.27 12.87
N ARG A 114 -1.15 6.94 12.99
CA ARG A 114 0.00 6.09 13.29
C ARG A 114 0.11 4.99 12.25
N LEU A 115 1.31 4.43 12.10
CA LEU A 115 1.50 3.13 11.45
C LEU A 115 1.01 2.01 12.40
N LEU A 116 1.29 0.75 12.09
CA LEU A 116 0.90 -0.43 12.86
C LEU A 116 2.06 -1.03 13.69
N PRO A 117 2.69 -0.29 14.64
CA PRO A 117 3.70 -0.87 15.51
C PRO A 117 3.07 -1.91 16.44
N GLY A 118 3.69 -3.07 16.56
CA GLY A 118 3.22 -4.16 17.43
C GLY A 118 1.94 -4.86 16.97
N ALA A 119 1.38 -4.49 15.81
CA ALA A 119 0.25 -5.21 15.24
C ALA A 119 0.68 -6.59 14.70
N PRO A 120 -0.25 -7.58 14.67
CA PRO A 120 0.02 -8.89 14.09
C PRO A 120 0.57 -8.80 12.66
N GLU A 121 1.63 -9.56 12.39
CA GLU A 121 2.27 -9.68 11.08
C GLU A 121 1.86 -11.01 10.44
N LEU A 122 1.39 -10.94 9.18
CA LEU A 122 0.98 -12.07 8.37
C LEU A 122 1.98 -12.24 7.23
N ASN A 123 2.57 -13.42 7.11
CA ASN A 123 3.47 -13.73 6.00
C ASN A 123 2.64 -14.07 4.75
N LEU A 124 2.94 -13.38 3.65
CA LEU A 124 2.36 -13.68 2.35
C LEU A 124 3.38 -14.50 1.57
N LYS A 125 3.02 -15.73 1.18
CA LYS A 125 3.91 -16.54 0.35
C LYS A 125 4.07 -15.87 -1.02
N SER A 126 5.30 -15.55 -1.39
CA SER A 126 5.67 -15.21 -2.77
C SER A 126 6.84 -16.08 -3.18
N SER A 127 6.68 -16.84 -4.28
CA SER A 127 7.77 -17.59 -4.90
C SER A 127 8.65 -16.69 -5.79
N LYS A 128 8.13 -15.54 -6.21
CA LYS A 128 8.86 -14.57 -7.04
C LYS A 128 9.64 -13.59 -6.17
N ARG A 129 10.88 -13.31 -6.59
CA ARG A 129 11.69 -12.18 -6.13
C ARG A 129 11.42 -10.98 -7.03
N PHE A 130 11.20 -9.82 -6.43
CA PHE A 130 10.92 -8.56 -7.13
C PHE A 130 12.06 -7.57 -6.89
N ASP A 131 12.30 -6.68 -7.85
CA ASP A 131 13.14 -5.51 -7.70
C ASP A 131 12.28 -4.24 -7.60
N PRO A 132 12.17 -3.60 -6.41
CA PRO A 132 11.42 -2.35 -6.26
C PRO A 132 11.89 -1.19 -7.16
N ARG A 133 13.11 -1.23 -7.71
CA ARG A 133 13.60 -0.24 -8.68
C ARG A 133 13.01 -0.47 -10.08
N ALA A 134 12.66 -1.69 -10.44
CA ALA A 134 12.04 -2.01 -11.73
C ALA A 134 10.54 -1.65 -11.71
N GLU A 135 10.08 -0.92 -12.73
CA GLU A 135 8.69 -0.47 -12.80
C GLU A 135 7.68 -1.61 -12.90
N ASN A 136 7.98 -2.61 -13.73
CA ASN A 136 7.13 -3.80 -13.90
C ASN A 136 6.95 -4.57 -12.59
N ASP A 137 8.01 -4.66 -11.78
CA ASP A 137 7.96 -5.36 -10.49
C ASP A 137 7.20 -4.55 -9.44
N ARG A 138 7.31 -3.20 -9.44
CA ARG A 138 6.40 -2.36 -8.64
C ARG A 138 4.94 -2.55 -9.07
N GLY A 139 4.66 -2.60 -10.37
CA GLY A 139 3.33 -2.88 -10.89
C GLY A 139 2.77 -4.20 -10.39
N ALA A 140 3.57 -5.27 -10.44
CA ALA A 140 3.18 -6.58 -9.92
C ALA A 140 2.91 -6.56 -8.39
N LEU A 141 3.73 -5.84 -7.62
CA LEU A 141 3.53 -5.66 -6.18
C LEU A 141 2.23 -4.88 -5.88
N ILE A 142 1.90 -3.86 -6.67
CA ILE A 142 0.64 -3.12 -6.59
C ILE A 142 -0.56 -4.04 -6.86
N VAL A 143 -0.48 -4.90 -7.88
CA VAL A 143 -1.53 -5.89 -8.18
C VAL A 143 -1.72 -6.87 -7.02
N LEU A 144 -0.64 -7.37 -6.42
CA LEU A 144 -0.71 -8.26 -5.26
C LEU A 144 -1.38 -7.57 -4.07
N PHE A 145 -1.01 -6.32 -3.78
CA PHE A 145 -1.66 -5.52 -2.75
C PHE A 145 -3.15 -5.35 -3.02
N CYS A 146 -3.52 -4.91 -4.23
CA CYS A 146 -4.93 -4.68 -4.61
C CYS A 146 -5.77 -5.94 -4.47
N LYS A 147 -5.25 -7.10 -4.88
CA LYS A 147 -5.89 -8.41 -4.69
C LYS A 147 -6.09 -8.75 -3.20
N ALA A 148 -5.09 -8.48 -2.37
CA ALA A 148 -5.18 -8.76 -0.93
C ALA A 148 -6.26 -7.90 -0.24
N THR A 149 -6.41 -6.64 -0.69
CA THR A 149 -7.31 -5.63 -0.10
C THR A 149 -8.69 -5.54 -0.77
N GLY A 150 -8.94 -6.30 -1.84
CA GLY A 150 -10.22 -6.23 -2.58
C GLY A 150 -10.40 -4.91 -3.34
N ILE A 151 -9.31 -4.36 -3.89
CA ILE A 151 -9.34 -3.19 -4.77
C ILE A 151 -9.32 -3.69 -6.22
N THR A 152 -10.26 -3.23 -7.03
CA THR A 152 -10.26 -3.48 -8.47
C THR A 152 -9.38 -2.45 -9.19
N ILE A 153 -8.62 -2.86 -10.19
CA ILE A 153 -7.82 -1.95 -11.01
C ILE A 153 -8.59 -1.70 -12.30
N SER A 154 -8.91 -0.44 -12.58
CA SER A 154 -9.51 -0.04 -13.86
C SER A 154 -8.43 0.60 -14.72
N ASN A 155 -8.13 -0.02 -15.86
CA ASN A 155 -7.31 0.61 -16.88
C ASN A 155 -8.17 1.65 -17.59
N GLU A 156 -7.82 2.94 -17.51
CA GLU A 156 -8.30 3.91 -18.49
C GLU A 156 -7.57 3.65 -19.82
N GLN A 157 -8.01 2.61 -20.51
CA GLN A 157 -7.84 2.39 -21.94
C GLN A 157 -9.21 2.01 -22.50
N ASP A 158 -10.20 2.88 -22.33
CA ASP A 158 -11.33 2.92 -23.25
C ASP A 158 -10.86 3.63 -24.51
N GLY A 159 -10.28 2.82 -25.40
CA GLY A 159 -9.68 3.27 -26.64
C GLY A 159 -9.02 2.11 -27.37
N GLN A 160 -9.88 1.25 -27.94
CA GLN A 160 -9.58 0.30 -29.02
C GLN A 160 -9.11 -1.11 -28.62
N GLY A 161 -9.96 -2.09 -28.96
CA GLY A 161 -9.56 -3.48 -29.20
C GLY A 161 -10.31 -4.52 -28.39
N ASP A 162 -11.42 -5.02 -28.96
CA ASP A 162 -11.87 -6.40 -28.73
C ASP A 162 -10.66 -7.34 -28.68
N LEU A 163 -10.56 -8.12 -27.62
CA LEU A 163 -9.87 -9.41 -27.65
C LEU A 163 -10.57 -10.33 -26.67
N SER A 164 -11.57 -10.99 -27.22
CA SER A 164 -12.15 -12.23 -26.74
C SER A 164 -11.04 -13.23 -26.38
N CYS A 165 -11.19 -13.87 -25.22
CA CYS A 165 -10.79 -15.26 -24.98
C CYS A 165 -11.94 -15.93 -24.26
#